data_AF-A0A5Y1WHC3-F1
#
_entry.id   AF-A0A5Y1WHC3-F1
#
_cell.length_a   1.000
_cell.length_b   1.000
_cell.length_c   1.000
_cell.angle_alpha   90.00
_cell.angle_beta   90.00
_cell.angle_gamma   90.00
#
_symmetry.space_group_name_H-M   'P 1'
#
loop_
_entity.id
_entity.type
_entity.pdbx_description
1 polymer ?
#
loop_
_entity_poly.entity_id
_entity_poly.type
_entity_poly.pdbx_seq_one_letter_code
_entity_poly.pdbx_strand_id
1 'polypeptide(L)'
;MKKVLLATAIVMAMGSTSAMATEGGRINFEGLVSAETCQKVVSSAAGDSATDGTVTLKTAHVSDITAEVSDTAAGAKAEDFSIAIDCSEAGESPAKASLTLSSSFSNTKGTLDNDETLSRNGEAAAKAVDIAVHRVADDTNALSLVKINDPANTMDENFTNNVATFNFKASYVKSSDAGAVVTTGPVTTNAIYTFTYE
;
A
#
# COMPACT_ATOMS: atom_id res chain seq x y z
N MET A 1 -2.60 23.26 -72.22
CA MET A 1 -2.18 21.85 -72.12
C MET A 1 -1.28 21.69 -70.90
N LYS A 2 -1.66 20.80 -69.97
CA LYS A 2 -0.79 20.05 -69.02
C LYS A 2 -0.05 20.89 -67.95
N LYS A 3 0.07 20.54 -66.67
CA LYS A 3 -0.39 19.46 -65.77
C LYS A 3 -0.01 20.01 -64.35
N VAL A 4 -0.95 20.10 -63.41
CA VAL A 4 -1.09 19.18 -62.25
C VAL A 4 -0.04 19.39 -61.13
N LEU A 5 -0.56 19.83 -59.96
CA LEU A 5 -0.21 19.53 -58.55
C LEU A 5 1.23 19.71 -58.05
N LEU A 6 1.39 20.35 -56.88
CA LEU A 6 1.68 19.66 -55.62
C LEU A 6 1.54 20.64 -54.43
N ALA A 7 0.54 20.39 -53.59
CA ALA A 7 0.45 20.90 -52.25
C ALA A 7 1.31 20.03 -51.33
N THR A 8 2.13 20.62 -50.47
CA THR A 8 2.83 19.90 -49.40
C THR A 8 2.54 20.62 -48.10
N ALA A 9 1.37 20.30 -47.52
CA ALA A 9 1.06 20.63 -46.15
C ALA A 9 1.94 19.76 -45.25
N ILE A 10 2.86 20.39 -44.53
CA ILE A 10 3.60 19.76 -43.43
C ILE A 10 2.60 19.58 -42.29
N VAL A 11 1.99 18.40 -42.22
CA VAL A 11 1.23 17.97 -41.04
C VAL A 11 2.26 17.46 -40.03
N MET A 12 2.71 18.35 -39.15
CA MET A 12 3.29 17.93 -37.87
C MET A 12 2.16 17.37 -37.02
N ALA A 13 1.81 16.11 -37.28
CA ALA A 13 1.02 15.32 -36.34
C ALA A 13 1.92 15.07 -35.13
N MET A 14 1.85 15.96 -34.15
CA MET A 14 2.29 15.65 -32.79
C MET A 14 1.44 14.47 -32.36
N GLY A 15 2.05 13.28 -32.40
CA GLY A 15 1.46 12.08 -31.83
C GLY A 15 1.26 12.36 -30.35
N SER A 16 0.02 12.65 -29.98
CA SER A 16 -0.43 12.65 -28.60
C SER A 16 -0.13 11.26 -28.05
N THR A 17 0.99 11.11 -27.33
CA THR A 17 1.18 9.97 -26.45
C THR A 17 0.17 10.16 -25.34
N SER A 18 -1.01 9.56 -25.51
CA SER A 18 -1.97 9.39 -24.43
C SER A 18 -1.25 8.63 -23.33
N ALA A 19 -0.78 9.36 -22.31
CA ALA A 19 -0.27 8.78 -21.08
C ALA A 19 -1.48 8.13 -20.39
N MET A 20 -1.66 6.84 -20.64
CA MET A 20 -2.58 6.03 -19.86
C MET A 20 -1.99 5.96 -18.46
N ALA A 21 -2.51 6.77 -17.54
CA ALA A 21 -2.19 6.64 -16.13
C ALA A 21 -2.82 5.32 -15.66
N THR A 22 -2.00 4.26 -15.63
CA THR A 22 -2.37 3.07 -14.88
C THR A 22 -2.54 3.47 -13.43
N GLU A 23 -3.62 2.99 -12.81
CA GLU A 23 -3.98 3.31 -11.43
C GLU A 23 -2.79 3.04 -10.50
N GLY A 24 -2.66 3.84 -9.44
CA GLY A 24 -1.58 3.70 -8.46
C GLY A 24 -1.53 2.33 -7.78
N GLY A 25 -0.56 2.18 -6.91
CA GLY A 25 -0.23 0.92 -6.24
C GLY A 25 -1.31 0.54 -5.24
N ARG A 26 -1.45 -0.75 -4.97
CA ARG A 26 -2.50 -1.28 -4.10
C ARG A 26 -1.92 -2.27 -3.10
N ILE A 27 -2.30 -2.13 -1.84
CA ILE A 27 -2.20 -3.19 -0.83
C ILE A 27 -3.61 -3.72 -0.58
N ASN A 28 -3.79 -4.99 -0.83
CA ASN A 28 -5.03 -5.70 -0.50
C ASN A 28 -4.90 -6.32 0.88
N PHE A 29 -5.67 -5.82 1.86
CA PHE A 29 -5.79 -6.49 3.14
C PHE A 29 -6.84 -7.58 3.03
N GLU A 30 -6.47 -8.81 3.36
CA GLU A 30 -7.38 -9.95 3.41
C GLU A 30 -7.84 -10.19 4.84
N GLY A 31 -9.14 -10.43 5.02
CA GLY A 31 -9.71 -10.70 6.33
C GLY A 31 -9.68 -12.14 6.72
N LEU A 32 -9.63 -12.34 8.03
CA LEU A 32 -9.75 -13.64 8.67
C LEU A 32 -11.16 -13.80 9.25
N VAL A 33 -11.85 -14.87 8.86
CA VAL A 33 -13.10 -15.31 9.51
C VAL A 33 -12.77 -15.73 10.94
N SER A 34 -13.11 -14.89 11.91
CA SER A 34 -12.90 -15.15 13.34
C SER A 34 -14.24 -15.42 14.04
N ALA A 35 -14.23 -16.30 15.04
CA ALA A 35 -15.41 -16.63 15.86
C ALA A 35 -15.68 -15.60 16.97
N GLU A 36 -15.12 -14.40 16.83
CA GLU A 36 -15.00 -13.38 17.87
C GLU A 36 -16.16 -12.38 17.85
N THR A 37 -16.47 -11.80 19.01
CA THR A 37 -17.57 -10.85 19.24
C THR A 37 -17.27 -9.41 18.78
N CYS A 38 -16.03 -9.12 18.37
CA CYS A 38 -15.62 -7.79 17.90
C CYS A 38 -15.62 -7.71 16.36
N GLN A 39 -16.12 -6.61 15.81
CA GLN A 39 -16.07 -6.31 14.38
C GLN A 39 -14.70 -5.73 14.00
N LYS A 40 -14.17 -6.12 12.85
CA LYS A 40 -12.86 -5.67 12.35
C LYS A 40 -13.10 -4.63 11.24
N VAL A 41 -12.41 -3.49 11.31
CA VAL A 41 -12.61 -2.38 10.38
C VAL A 41 -11.27 -1.90 9.84
N VAL A 42 -11.02 -2.04 8.54
CA VAL A 42 -9.90 -1.38 7.85
C VAL A 42 -10.44 -0.09 7.24
N SER A 43 -9.90 1.07 7.61
CA SER A 43 -10.28 2.36 7.03
C SER A 43 -9.09 2.95 6.26
N SER A 44 -9.34 3.38 5.03
CA SER A 44 -8.39 4.20 4.26
C SER A 44 -9.12 5.40 3.69
N ALA A 45 -8.38 6.45 3.32
CA ALA A 45 -8.98 7.64 2.70
C ALA A 45 -9.79 7.34 1.40
N ALA A 46 -9.70 6.13 0.85
CA ALA A 46 -10.36 5.69 -0.37
C ALA A 46 -11.37 4.53 -0.20
N GLY A 47 -11.75 4.13 1.03
CA GLY A 47 -12.65 2.97 1.23
C GLY A 47 -13.43 2.97 2.54
N ASP A 48 -14.70 2.57 2.43
CA ASP A 48 -15.76 2.64 3.45
C ASP A 48 -15.68 1.50 4.50
N SER A 49 -16.36 1.77 5.61
CA SER A 49 -16.08 1.35 6.99
C SER A 49 -16.64 -0.02 7.39
N ALA A 50 -16.71 -1.01 6.47
CA ALA A 50 -17.52 -2.21 6.72
C ALA A 50 -16.89 -3.58 6.38
N THR A 51 -15.72 -3.64 5.73
CA THR A 51 -15.04 -4.91 5.40
C THR A 51 -13.52 -4.74 5.27
N ASP A 52 -12.81 -5.83 5.06
CA ASP A 52 -11.41 -5.83 4.62
C ASP A 52 -11.20 -4.88 3.43
N GLY A 53 -10.19 -4.02 3.55
CA GLY A 53 -10.01 -2.84 2.72
C GLY A 53 -8.83 -2.93 1.76
N THR A 54 -8.90 -2.20 0.66
CA THR A 54 -7.75 -1.94 -0.21
C THR A 54 -7.16 -0.58 0.12
N VAL A 55 -5.87 -0.53 0.45
CA VAL A 55 -5.13 0.74 0.53
C VAL A 55 -4.60 1.07 -0.86
N THR A 56 -5.05 2.18 -1.43
CA THR A 56 -4.60 2.65 -2.76
C THR A 56 -3.64 3.80 -2.60
N LEU A 57 -2.42 3.65 -3.12
CA LEU A 57 -1.39 4.70 -3.15
C LEU A 57 -1.60 5.63 -4.34
N LYS A 58 -1.17 6.89 -4.20
CA LYS A 58 -1.11 7.83 -5.34
C LYS A 58 -0.09 7.33 -6.38
N THR A 59 -0.39 7.52 -7.66
CA THR A 59 0.56 7.22 -8.73
C THR A 59 1.90 7.94 -8.51
N ALA A 60 2.99 7.18 -8.49
CA ALA A 60 4.35 7.68 -8.40
C ALA A 60 5.02 7.71 -9.78
N HIS A 61 5.89 8.68 -10.02
CA HIS A 61 6.81 8.63 -11.15
C HIS A 61 8.03 7.78 -10.77
N VAL A 62 8.67 7.11 -11.75
CA VAL A 62 9.86 6.27 -11.48
C VAL A 62 11.01 7.06 -10.81
N SER A 63 11.10 8.37 -11.04
CA SER A 63 12.08 9.24 -10.39
C SER A 63 11.74 9.61 -8.94
N ASP A 64 10.51 9.35 -8.50
CA ASP A 64 10.12 9.58 -7.11
C ASP A 64 10.69 8.45 -6.21
N ILE A 65 10.90 7.26 -6.78
CA ILE A 65 11.28 6.03 -6.06
C ILE A 65 12.79 5.84 -6.18
N THR A 66 13.54 6.42 -5.23
CA THR A 66 15.02 6.45 -5.29
C THR A 66 15.70 5.78 -4.11
N ALA A 67 15.06 5.78 -2.95
CA ALA A 67 15.61 5.25 -1.70
C ALA A 67 15.03 3.88 -1.37
N GLU A 68 15.86 3.03 -0.76
CA GLU A 68 15.40 1.83 -0.06
C GLU A 68 14.61 2.20 1.21
N VAL A 69 14.00 1.20 1.85
CA VAL A 69 13.24 1.38 3.08
C VAL A 69 14.07 1.97 4.22
N SER A 70 13.43 2.84 5.01
CA SER A 70 13.98 3.41 6.25
C SER A 70 13.13 2.98 7.43
N ASP A 71 13.75 2.75 8.59
CA ASP A 71 13.01 2.40 9.81
C ASP A 71 12.15 3.55 10.33
N THR A 72 12.50 4.82 10.04
CA THR A 72 11.89 6.00 10.68
C THR A 72 11.40 7.06 9.70
N ALA A 73 11.36 6.75 8.40
CA ALA A 73 10.88 7.67 7.38
C ALA A 73 10.08 6.93 6.31
N ALA A 74 8.94 7.51 5.92
CA ALA A 74 8.15 6.98 4.81
C ALA A 74 8.88 7.18 3.47
N GLY A 75 8.59 6.30 2.52
CA GLY A 75 9.07 6.38 1.14
C GLY A 75 8.27 7.38 0.28
N ALA A 76 8.31 7.16 -1.02
CA ALA A 76 7.66 8.04 -1.99
C ALA A 76 6.12 7.89 -1.95
N LYS A 77 5.43 9.02 -2.14
CA LYS A 77 3.95 9.12 -2.20
C LYS A 77 3.24 8.40 -1.05
N ALA A 78 3.70 8.66 0.17
CA ALA A 78 3.13 8.05 1.37
C ALA A 78 1.62 8.40 1.51
N GLU A 79 0.80 7.39 1.76
CA GLU A 79 -0.63 7.53 2.05
C GLU A 79 -0.97 6.99 3.43
N ASP A 80 -1.83 7.71 4.13
CA ASP A 80 -2.33 7.32 5.44
C ASP A 80 -3.45 6.28 5.33
N PHE A 81 -3.43 5.31 6.23
CA PHE A 81 -4.51 4.35 6.44
C PHE A 81 -4.54 3.90 7.90
N SER A 82 -5.63 3.27 8.32
CA SER A 82 -5.77 2.73 9.67
C SER A 82 -6.44 1.36 9.67
N ILE A 83 -6.06 0.53 10.62
CA ILE A 83 -6.73 -0.75 10.91
C ILE A 83 -7.27 -0.63 12.33
N ALA A 84 -8.56 -0.87 12.51
CA ALA A 84 -9.22 -0.80 13.80
C ALA A 84 -9.93 -2.11 14.14
N ILE A 85 -10.05 -2.37 15.43
CA ILE A 85 -10.90 -3.40 15.99
C ILE A 85 -11.96 -2.74 16.87
N ASP A 86 -13.23 -3.03 16.59
CA ASP A 86 -14.40 -2.47 17.24
C ASP A 86 -15.10 -3.56 18.06
N CYS A 87 -15.04 -3.44 19.38
CA CYS A 87 -15.67 -4.31 20.35
C CYS A 87 -16.93 -3.68 20.98
N SER A 88 -17.56 -2.70 20.33
CA SER A 88 -18.72 -1.98 20.89
C SER A 88 -19.93 -2.88 21.15
N GLU A 89 -20.06 -3.97 20.40
CA GLU A 89 -21.11 -4.99 20.58
C GLU A 89 -20.67 -6.12 21.55
N ALA A 90 -19.45 -6.07 22.07
CA ALA A 90 -18.99 -6.98 23.11
C ALA A 90 -19.52 -6.54 24.48
N GLY A 91 -19.88 -7.50 25.34
CA GLY A 91 -20.45 -7.21 26.67
C GLY A 91 -19.47 -6.55 27.63
N GLU A 92 -18.17 -6.85 27.52
CA GLU A 92 -17.08 -6.20 28.25
C GLU A 92 -16.07 -5.65 27.24
N SER A 93 -15.61 -4.42 27.47
CA SER A 93 -14.51 -3.83 26.69
C SER A 93 -13.21 -4.54 27.05
N PRO A 94 -12.47 -5.07 26.08
CA PRO A 94 -11.08 -5.41 26.32
C PRO A 94 -10.32 -4.13 26.71
N ALA A 95 -9.23 -4.29 27.45
CA ALA A 95 -8.33 -3.20 27.81
C ALA A 95 -7.38 -2.89 26.65
N LYS A 96 -6.88 -3.91 25.96
CA LYS A 96 -5.78 -3.78 24.99
C LYS A 96 -5.97 -4.69 23.78
N ALA A 97 -5.57 -4.19 22.62
CA ALA A 97 -5.41 -4.97 21.38
C ALA A 97 -3.95 -5.00 20.95
N SER A 98 -3.54 -6.13 20.37
CA SER A 98 -2.26 -6.31 19.70
C SER A 98 -2.51 -6.71 18.25
N LEU A 99 -1.70 -6.17 17.34
CA LEU A 99 -1.80 -6.35 15.89
C LEU A 99 -0.47 -6.83 15.33
N THR A 100 -0.54 -7.83 14.45
CA THR A 100 0.59 -8.28 13.62
C THR A 100 0.19 -8.30 12.15
N LEU A 101 1.13 -8.03 11.25
CA LEU A 101 0.94 -8.11 9.80
C LEU A 101 1.78 -9.23 9.20
N SER A 102 1.17 -10.01 8.30
CA SER A 102 1.81 -11.09 7.56
C SER A 102 1.47 -11.05 6.07
N SER A 103 2.31 -11.62 5.22
CA SER A 103 2.09 -11.67 3.77
C SER A 103 3.00 -12.70 3.10
N SER A 104 2.54 -13.31 2.01
CA SER A 104 3.42 -14.10 1.12
C SER A 104 4.38 -13.24 0.30
N PHE A 105 4.13 -11.94 0.20
CA PHE A 105 4.99 -10.97 -0.49
C PHE A 105 5.99 -10.28 0.45
N SER A 106 6.07 -10.67 1.73
CA SER A 106 7.08 -10.07 2.60
C SER A 106 8.49 -10.47 2.17
N ASN A 107 9.41 -9.51 2.20
CA ASN A 107 10.82 -9.72 1.89
C ASN A 107 11.74 -9.53 3.12
N THR A 108 13.03 -9.77 2.93
CA THR A 108 14.02 -9.73 4.02
C THR A 108 14.24 -8.34 4.66
N LYS A 109 13.72 -7.28 4.04
CA LYS A 109 13.77 -5.90 4.56
C LYS A 109 12.51 -5.52 5.34
N GLY A 110 11.53 -6.42 5.44
CA GLY A 110 10.27 -6.18 6.12
C GLY A 110 9.25 -5.40 5.28
N THR A 111 9.48 -5.26 3.98
CA THR A 111 8.56 -4.62 3.03
C THR A 111 7.78 -5.67 2.22
N LEU A 112 6.79 -5.23 1.46
CA LEU A 112 6.00 -6.06 0.55
C LEU A 112 6.54 -5.95 -0.88
N ASP A 113 7.04 -7.06 -1.42
CA ASP A 113 7.37 -7.19 -2.83
C ASP A 113 6.12 -6.93 -3.69
N ASN A 114 6.37 -6.37 -4.87
CA ASN A 114 5.34 -6.30 -5.91
C ASN A 114 5.06 -7.70 -6.48
N ASP A 115 3.80 -7.96 -6.82
CA ASP A 115 3.44 -9.08 -7.69
C ASP A 115 3.93 -8.83 -9.12
N GLU A 116 5.18 -9.21 -9.38
CA GLU A 116 5.79 -9.11 -10.72
C GLU A 116 5.17 -10.08 -11.75
N THR A 117 4.31 -11.01 -11.32
CA THR A 117 3.59 -11.92 -12.24
C THR A 117 2.35 -11.26 -12.84
N LEU A 118 1.94 -10.12 -12.29
CA LEU A 118 0.71 -9.45 -12.67
C LEU A 118 0.84 -8.78 -14.04
N SER A 119 -0.15 -9.03 -14.90
CA SER A 119 -0.34 -8.31 -16.15
C SER A 119 -1.76 -7.78 -16.22
N ARG A 120 -1.91 -6.45 -16.33
CA ARG A 120 -3.22 -5.79 -16.37
C ARG A 120 -3.30 -4.91 -17.61
N ASN A 121 -4.29 -5.17 -18.45
CA ASN A 121 -4.51 -4.43 -19.70
C ASN A 121 -3.28 -4.40 -20.63
N GLY A 122 -2.44 -5.45 -20.61
CA GLY A 122 -1.22 -5.53 -21.43
C GLY A 122 0.00 -4.82 -20.83
N GLU A 123 -0.14 -4.14 -19.69
CA GLU A 123 0.97 -3.58 -18.94
C GLU A 123 1.56 -4.64 -18.00
N ALA A 124 2.88 -4.82 -18.06
CA ALA A 124 3.61 -5.66 -17.10
C ALA A 124 3.77 -4.92 -15.77
N ALA A 125 3.77 -5.66 -14.67
CA ALA A 125 4.07 -5.14 -13.34
C ALA A 125 5.38 -4.33 -13.30
N ALA A 126 5.42 -3.32 -12.43
CA ALA A 126 6.63 -2.58 -12.16
C ALA A 126 7.67 -3.48 -11.47
N LYS A 127 8.95 -3.24 -11.76
CA LYS A 127 10.06 -3.97 -11.17
C LYS A 127 10.86 -3.11 -10.23
N ALA A 128 11.59 -3.75 -9.32
CA ALA A 128 12.50 -3.10 -8.37
C ALA A 128 11.81 -2.06 -7.46
N VAL A 129 10.53 -2.27 -7.16
CA VAL A 129 9.72 -1.42 -6.31
C VAL A 129 8.94 -2.29 -5.33
N ASP A 130 9.01 -1.92 -4.06
CA ASP A 130 8.30 -2.56 -2.96
C ASP A 130 7.37 -1.54 -2.29
N ILE A 131 6.47 -2.03 -1.45
CA ILE A 131 5.65 -1.20 -0.58
C ILE A 131 6.12 -1.35 0.88
N ALA A 132 6.48 -0.24 1.49
CA ALA A 132 6.78 -0.16 2.92
C ALA A 132 5.56 0.31 3.70
N VAL A 133 5.35 -0.28 4.88
CA VAL A 133 4.32 0.11 5.83
C VAL A 133 4.98 0.62 7.10
N HIS A 134 4.64 1.82 7.54
CA HIS A 134 5.10 2.41 8.80
C HIS A 134 3.94 2.60 9.76
N ARG A 135 4.09 2.21 11.03
CA ARG A 135 3.19 2.62 12.11
C ARG A 135 3.46 4.08 12.45
N VAL A 136 2.38 4.83 12.65
CA VAL A 136 2.40 6.26 13.02
C VAL A 136 2.05 6.42 14.49
N ALA A 137 3.02 6.62 15.38
CA ALA A 137 2.73 6.83 16.80
C ALA A 137 1.73 7.98 17.01
N ASP A 138 0.65 7.72 17.75
CA ASP A 138 -0.50 8.62 17.84
C ASP A 138 -0.18 9.97 18.52
N ASP A 139 0.79 9.99 19.42
CA ASP A 139 1.18 11.16 20.22
C ASP A 139 2.19 12.09 19.52
N THR A 140 3.05 11.52 18.68
CA THR A 140 4.26 12.16 18.16
C THR A 140 4.29 12.18 16.63
N ASN A 141 3.40 11.46 15.97
CA ASN A 141 3.47 11.14 14.53
C ASN A 141 4.80 10.49 14.13
N ALA A 142 5.53 9.91 15.08
CA ALA A 142 6.79 9.23 14.80
C ALA A 142 6.51 7.97 13.97
N LEU A 143 7.36 7.74 12.97
CA LEU A 143 7.27 6.57 12.11
C LEU A 143 8.17 5.46 12.61
N SER A 144 7.63 4.24 12.60
CA SER A 144 8.40 3.02 12.81
C SER A 144 8.02 2.00 11.73
N LEU A 145 9.03 1.39 11.10
CA LEU A 145 8.80 0.38 10.06
C LEU A 145 8.07 -0.82 10.67
N VAL A 146 6.97 -1.20 10.02
CA VAL A 146 6.28 -2.46 10.29
C VAL A 146 6.99 -3.55 9.52
N LYS A 147 7.71 -4.42 10.23
CA LYS A 147 8.42 -5.54 9.63
C LYS A 147 7.45 -6.69 9.42
N ILE A 148 6.92 -6.80 8.21
CA ILE A 148 5.88 -7.78 7.87
C ILE A 148 6.47 -9.20 7.95
N ASN A 149 5.71 -10.15 8.49
CA ASN A 149 6.15 -11.50 8.88
C ASN A 149 7.17 -11.56 10.04
N ASP A 150 7.50 -10.44 10.71
CA ASP A 150 8.29 -10.47 11.93
C ASP A 150 7.37 -10.58 13.16
N PRO A 151 7.34 -11.73 13.86
CA PRO A 151 6.48 -11.89 15.04
C PRO A 151 6.93 -11.02 16.23
N ALA A 152 8.14 -10.46 16.20
CA ALA A 152 8.59 -9.48 17.20
C ALA A 152 8.05 -8.07 16.91
N ASN A 153 7.50 -7.83 15.72
CA ASN A 153 6.91 -6.56 15.31
C ASN A 153 5.41 -6.51 15.64
N THR A 154 5.08 -6.83 16.89
CA THR A 154 3.74 -6.69 17.44
C THR A 154 3.50 -5.23 17.81
N MET A 155 2.36 -4.70 17.37
CA MET A 155 1.93 -3.34 17.69
C MET A 155 0.79 -3.42 18.69
N ASP A 156 0.76 -2.52 19.65
CA ASP A 156 -0.19 -2.54 20.76
C ASP A 156 -0.97 -1.24 20.83
N GLU A 157 -2.28 -1.33 21.06
CA GLU A 157 -3.15 -0.17 21.31
C GLU A 157 -4.15 -0.42 22.42
N ASN A 158 -4.49 0.65 23.15
CA ASN A 158 -5.55 0.60 24.15
C ASN A 158 -6.91 0.81 23.51
N PHE A 159 -7.93 0.13 24.04
CA PHE A 159 -9.31 0.44 23.65
C PHE A 159 -9.75 1.78 24.22
N THR A 160 -10.31 2.63 23.36
CA THR A 160 -10.99 3.87 23.74
C THR A 160 -12.39 3.82 23.18
N ASN A 161 -13.41 3.92 24.04
CA ASN A 161 -14.82 3.73 23.65
C ASN A 161 -15.05 2.41 22.89
N ASN A 162 -14.46 1.31 23.38
CA ASN A 162 -14.54 -0.02 22.77
C ASN A 162 -13.92 -0.15 21.37
N VAL A 163 -13.13 0.84 20.92
CA VAL A 163 -12.39 0.77 19.65
C VAL A 163 -10.88 0.94 19.90
N ALA A 164 -10.06 0.08 19.30
CA ALA A 164 -8.61 0.27 19.23
C ALA A 164 -8.20 0.50 17.77
N THR A 165 -7.49 1.60 17.50
CA THR A 165 -7.16 2.06 16.14
C THR A 165 -5.65 2.14 15.95
N PHE A 166 -5.15 1.47 14.92
CA PHE A 166 -3.75 1.45 14.54
C PHE A 166 -3.57 2.28 13.27
N ASN A 167 -2.82 3.38 13.36
CA ASN A 167 -2.56 4.31 12.25
C ASN A 167 -1.26 3.97 11.50
N PHE A 168 -1.29 4.06 10.18
CA PHE A 168 -0.21 3.64 9.31
C PHE A 168 0.02 4.58 8.14
N LYS A 169 1.22 4.50 7.57
CA LYS A 169 1.55 5.02 6.25
C LYS A 169 2.02 3.90 5.35
N ALA A 170 1.45 3.80 4.15
CA ALA A 170 1.96 2.97 3.07
C ALA A 170 2.72 3.85 2.08
N SER A 171 3.87 3.41 1.59
CA SER A 171 4.68 4.19 0.65
C SER A 171 5.52 3.31 -0.28
N TYR A 172 5.88 3.83 -1.44
CA TYR A 172 6.79 3.14 -2.35
C TYR A 172 8.24 3.29 -1.91
N VAL A 173 8.99 2.19 -1.97
CA VAL A 173 10.43 2.16 -1.76
C VAL A 173 11.11 1.39 -2.88
N LYS A 174 12.38 1.69 -3.12
CA LYS A 174 13.18 0.92 -4.05
C LYS A 174 13.44 -0.45 -3.44
N SER A 175 13.22 -1.50 -4.23
CA SER A 175 13.59 -2.85 -3.81
C SER A 175 15.11 -2.97 -3.67
N SER A 176 15.56 -3.80 -2.73
CA SER A 176 16.98 -3.92 -2.37
C SER A 176 17.85 -4.70 -3.37
N ASP A 177 17.35 -4.93 -4.57
CA ASP A 177 18.11 -5.56 -5.66
C ASP A 177 19.18 -4.60 -6.21
N ALA A 178 20.43 -4.89 -5.84
CA ALA A 178 21.58 -4.08 -6.25
C ALA A 178 21.66 -3.96 -7.78
N GLY A 179 21.58 -2.72 -8.27
CA GLY A 179 21.66 -2.40 -9.70
C GLY A 179 20.33 -2.49 -10.46
N ALA A 180 19.23 -2.91 -9.81
CA ALA A 180 17.92 -2.90 -10.42
C ALA A 180 17.41 -1.46 -10.59
N VAL A 181 16.71 -1.23 -11.71
CA VAL A 181 16.14 0.05 -12.11
C VAL A 181 14.63 -0.05 -12.00
N VAL A 182 14.01 0.90 -11.30
CA VAL A 182 12.55 0.97 -11.18
C VAL A 182 11.93 1.14 -12.56
N THR A 183 11.00 0.26 -12.91
CA THR A 183 10.24 0.34 -14.17
C THR A 183 8.83 0.84 -13.95
N THR A 184 8.19 1.32 -15.01
CA THR A 184 6.76 1.62 -14.99
C THR A 184 5.95 0.33 -14.99
N GLY A 185 4.80 0.35 -14.32
CA GLY A 185 3.84 -0.76 -14.27
C GLY A 185 2.97 -0.67 -13.03
N PRO A 186 1.93 -1.50 -12.91
CA PRO A 186 1.16 -1.62 -11.68
C PRO A 186 2.03 -2.18 -10.54
N VAL A 187 1.72 -1.74 -9.33
CA VAL A 187 2.27 -2.29 -8.08
C VAL A 187 1.11 -2.84 -7.27
N THR A 188 1.07 -4.15 -7.04
CA THR A 188 0.02 -4.82 -6.29
C THR A 188 0.65 -5.80 -5.33
N THR A 189 0.16 -5.81 -4.10
CA THR A 189 0.58 -6.77 -3.07
C THR A 189 -0.60 -7.07 -2.14
N ASN A 190 -0.45 -8.05 -1.25
CA ASN A 190 -1.45 -8.35 -0.22
C ASN A 190 -0.81 -8.42 1.17
N ALA A 191 -1.64 -8.28 2.20
CA ALA A 191 -1.26 -8.52 3.58
C ALA A 191 -2.46 -9.02 4.39
N ILE A 192 -2.18 -9.81 5.41
CA ILE A 192 -3.14 -10.32 6.38
C ILE A 192 -2.81 -9.68 7.73
N TYR A 193 -3.82 -9.14 8.39
CA TYR A 193 -3.70 -8.62 9.74
C TYR A 193 -4.28 -9.60 10.74
N THR A 194 -3.61 -9.77 11.88
CA THR A 194 -4.06 -10.64 12.97
C THR A 194 -4.15 -9.83 14.26
N PHE A 195 -5.31 -9.90 14.91
CA PHE A 195 -5.56 -9.29 16.21
C PHE A 195 -5.52 -10.33 17.32
N THR A 196 -5.00 -9.92 18.47
CA THR A 196 -5.24 -10.55 19.78
C THR A 196 -5.64 -9.45 20.75
N TYR A 197 -6.56 -9.70 21.67
CA TYR A 197 -7.01 -8.68 22.61
C TYR A 197 -7.37 -9.28 23.98
N GLU A 198 -7.18 -8.48 25.03
CA GLU A 198 -7.39 -8.82 26.44
C GLU A 198 -8.12 -7.71 27.19
#